data_AF-A0AAD7GQY0-F1
#
_entry.id   AF-A0AAD7GQY0-F1
#
_cell.length_a   1.000
_cell.length_b   1.000
_cell.length_c   1.000
_cell.angle_alpha   90.00
_cell.angle_beta   90.00
_cell.angle_gamma   90.00
#
_symmetry.space_group_name_H-M   'P 1'
#
loop_
_entity.id
_entity.type
_entity.pdbx_description
1 polymer ?
#
loop_
_entity_poly.entity_id
_entity_poly.type
_entity_poly.pdbx_seq_one_letter_code
_entity_poly.pdbx_strand_id
1 'polypeptide(L)'
;MPLPLFPPSATPAPPPTRRRVPPGKRRSQGYVPRPPNAFMLFRADFVRQKHVPGSIETNHGSLSKIIGNCWRSLPLPEKHIWETKAKHAKAEHKLKYPDYKFRPVHNK
;
A
#
# COMPACT_ATOMS: atom_id res chain seq x y z
N MET A 1 4.23 18.68 -56.10
CA MET A 1 4.35 17.49 -55.24
C MET A 1 5.09 17.90 -53.96
N PRO A 2 4.44 18.06 -52.80
CA PRO A 2 5.15 18.34 -51.56
C PRO A 2 5.55 17.04 -50.85
N LEU A 3 6.83 16.94 -50.45
CA LEU A 3 7.37 15.83 -49.67
C LEU A 3 6.99 15.98 -48.18
N PRO A 4 6.61 14.91 -47.46
CA PRO A 4 6.31 14.98 -46.03
C PRO A 4 7.59 15.20 -45.20
N LEU A 5 7.52 16.17 -44.30
CA LEU A 5 8.63 16.84 -43.60
C LEU A 5 8.91 16.31 -42.17
N PHE A 6 8.51 15.09 -41.84
CA PHE A 6 8.75 14.54 -40.49
C PHE A 6 9.16 13.07 -40.50
N PRO A 7 10.28 12.69 -39.84
CA PRO A 7 10.60 11.30 -39.60
C PRO A 7 9.60 10.69 -38.59
N PRO A 8 9.27 9.39 -38.69
CA PRO A 8 8.39 8.74 -37.74
C PRO A 8 9.04 8.76 -36.36
N SER A 9 8.43 9.48 -35.43
CA SER A 9 8.82 9.52 -34.03
C SER A 9 8.77 8.10 -33.47
N ALA A 10 9.93 7.45 -33.34
CA ALA A 10 10.07 6.20 -32.62
C ALA A 10 9.70 6.46 -31.16
N THR A 11 8.48 6.07 -30.76
CA THR A 11 8.05 6.08 -29.36
C THR A 11 9.01 5.22 -28.54
N PRO A 12 9.72 5.76 -27.54
CA PRO A 12 10.54 4.93 -26.67
C PRO A 12 9.62 3.98 -25.90
N ALA A 13 9.98 2.69 -25.90
CA ALA A 13 9.24 1.66 -25.20
C ALA A 13 9.01 2.05 -23.72
N PRO A 14 7.82 1.77 -23.15
CA PRO A 14 7.56 2.07 -21.74
C PRO A 14 8.59 1.33 -20.87
N PRO A 15 9.16 1.99 -19.84
CA PRO A 15 10.14 1.35 -18.96
C PRO A 15 9.53 0.09 -18.34
N PRO A 16 10.30 -1.00 -18.18
CA PRO A 16 9.79 -2.22 -17.56
C PRO A 16 9.29 -1.88 -16.16
N THR A 17 7.98 -2.03 -15.95
CA THR A 17 7.39 -1.91 -14.62
C THR A 17 7.97 -3.03 -13.76
N ARG A 18 9.03 -2.72 -12.97
CA ARG A 18 9.65 -3.68 -12.06
C ARG A 18 8.59 -4.16 -11.07
N ARG A 19 8.03 -5.35 -11.33
CA ARG A 19 7.04 -6.00 -10.47
C ARG A 19 7.64 -6.12 -9.08
N ARG A 20 7.04 -5.42 -8.10
CA ARG A 20 7.41 -5.56 -6.69
C ARG A 20 7.25 -7.04 -6.33
N VAL A 21 8.31 -7.64 -5.79
CA VAL A 21 8.27 -9.02 -5.28
C VAL A 21 7.05 -9.16 -4.36
N PRO A 22 6.18 -10.17 -4.57
CA PRO A 22 4.96 -10.34 -3.80
C PRO A 22 5.28 -10.46 -2.30
N PRO A 23 4.41 -9.95 -1.41
CA PRO A 23 4.68 -9.87 0.03
C PRO A 23 5.11 -11.19 0.68
N GLY A 24 4.57 -12.32 0.21
CA GLY A 24 4.90 -13.66 0.74
C GLY A 24 6.35 -14.06 0.52
N LYS A 25 6.91 -13.79 -0.67
CA LYS A 25 8.29 -14.18 -1.02
C LYS A 25 9.36 -13.30 -0.34
N ARG A 26 8.96 -12.14 0.19
CA ARG A 26 9.84 -11.31 1.02
C ARG A 26 9.99 -11.91 2.41
N ARG A 27 8.90 -12.36 3.03
CA ARG A 27 8.93 -12.92 4.40
C ARG A 27 9.85 -14.13 4.50
N SER A 28 9.86 -15.00 3.49
CA SER A 28 10.77 -16.16 3.42
C SER A 28 12.26 -15.80 3.31
N GLN A 29 12.59 -14.52 3.02
CA GLN A 29 13.97 -14.01 2.98
C GLN A 29 14.35 -13.25 4.27
N GLY A 30 13.65 -13.50 5.38
CA GLY A 30 13.90 -12.79 6.65
C GLY A 30 13.39 -11.34 6.66
N TYR A 31 12.57 -10.95 5.68
CA TYR A 31 11.99 -9.61 5.66
C TYR A 31 10.99 -9.43 6.80
N VAL A 32 11.33 -8.53 7.72
CA VAL A 32 10.41 -8.04 8.74
C VAL A 32 9.51 -6.95 8.12
N PRO A 33 8.18 -7.16 8.05
CA PRO A 33 7.25 -6.16 7.52
C PRO A 33 7.17 -4.95 8.45
N ARG A 34 6.70 -3.81 7.93
CA ARG A 34 6.48 -2.62 8.76
C ARG A 34 5.33 -2.88 9.74
N PRO A 35 5.36 -2.32 10.97
CA PRO A 35 4.18 -2.29 11.81
C PRO A 35 3.05 -1.52 11.09
N PRO A 36 1.80 -1.99 11.18
CA PRO A 36 0.67 -1.33 10.53
C PRO A 36 0.39 0.02 11.21
N ASN A 37 0.08 1.04 10.42
CA ASN A 37 -0.43 2.31 10.94
C ASN A 37 -1.96 2.25 11.14
N ALA A 38 -2.55 3.32 11.68
CA ALA A 38 -3.97 3.39 11.98
C ALA A 38 -4.86 3.10 10.76
N PHE A 39 -4.53 3.70 9.62
CA PHE A 39 -5.24 3.49 8.36
C PHE A 39 -5.14 2.03 7.85
N MET A 40 -3.97 1.40 7.97
CA MET A 40 -3.78 0.01 7.53
C MET A 40 -4.58 -0.96 8.42
N LEU A 41 -4.69 -0.69 9.72
CA LEU A 41 -5.56 -1.44 10.63
C LEU A 41 -7.04 -1.25 10.28
N PHE A 42 -7.47 0.00 10.07
CA PHE A 42 -8.84 0.30 9.65
C PHE A 42 -9.19 -0.38 8.33
N ARG A 43 -8.31 -0.30 7.33
CA ARG A 43 -8.49 -0.99 6.04
C ARG A 43 -8.65 -2.50 6.21
N ALA A 44 -7.79 -3.12 7.00
CA ALA A 44 -7.86 -4.56 7.24
C ALA A 44 -9.19 -4.95 7.87
N ASP A 45 -9.69 -4.12 8.79
CA ASP A 45 -10.99 -4.31 9.41
C ASP A 45 -12.14 -4.11 8.43
N PHE A 46 -12.12 -3.03 7.65
CA PHE A 46 -13.12 -2.72 6.62
C PHE A 46 -13.27 -3.83 5.59
N VAL A 47 -12.16 -4.45 5.18
CA VAL A 47 -12.15 -5.62 4.29
C VAL A 47 -12.73 -6.85 5.00
N ARG A 48 -12.36 -7.09 6.27
CA ARG A 48 -12.87 -8.22 7.06
C ARG A 48 -14.37 -8.13 7.31
N GLN A 49 -14.89 -6.91 7.50
CA GLN A 49 -16.33 -6.65 7.66
C GLN A 49 -17.13 -6.90 6.37
N LYS A 50 -16.49 -7.28 5.26
CA LYS A 50 -17.13 -7.54 3.95
C LYS A 50 -18.02 -6.39 3.48
N HIS A 51 -17.67 -5.15 3.82
CA HIS A 51 -18.33 -3.95 3.31
C HIS A 51 -18.15 -3.73 1.79
N VAL A 52 -17.43 -4.63 1.14
CA VAL A 52 -17.02 -4.52 -0.25
C VAL A 52 -17.38 -5.82 -0.99
N PRO A 53 -18.10 -5.74 -2.13
CA PRO A 53 -18.36 -6.90 -2.97
C PRO A 53 -17.04 -7.55 -3.44
N GLY A 54 -16.98 -8.88 -3.55
CA GLY A 54 -15.77 -9.61 -3.95
C GLY A 54 -15.14 -9.15 -5.28
N SER A 55 -15.93 -8.53 -6.16
CA SER A 55 -15.46 -7.89 -7.39
C SER A 55 -14.50 -6.71 -7.14
N ILE A 56 -14.79 -5.87 -6.13
CA ILE A 56 -13.97 -4.70 -5.76
C ILE A 56 -12.79 -5.10 -4.86
N GLU A 57 -12.89 -6.19 -4.10
CA GLU A 57 -11.76 -6.73 -3.31
C GLU A 57 -10.54 -7.04 -4.19
N THR A 58 -10.80 -7.57 -5.39
CA THR A 58 -9.78 -7.87 -6.40
C THR A 58 -9.09 -6.61 -6.92
N ASN A 59 -9.80 -5.48 -6.98
CA ASN A 59 -9.22 -4.19 -7.39
C ASN A 59 -8.77 -3.37 -6.19
N HIS A 60 -7.57 -3.68 -5.69
CA HIS A 60 -6.94 -2.96 -4.57
C HIS A 60 -6.80 -1.44 -4.81
N GLY A 61 -6.74 -0.97 -6.06
CA GLY A 61 -6.65 0.45 -6.39
C GLY A 61 -7.93 1.20 -6.05
N SER A 62 -9.06 0.73 -6.57
CA SER A 62 -10.39 1.31 -6.28
C SER A 62 -10.75 1.16 -4.80
N LEU A 63 -10.48 -0.01 -4.20
CA LEU A 63 -10.69 -0.26 -2.78
C LEU A 63 -9.96 0.76 -1.89
N SER A 64 -8.70 1.05 -2.20
CA SER A 64 -7.91 2.02 -1.42
C SER A 64 -8.50 3.43 -1.49
N LYS A 65 -9.06 3.82 -2.63
CA LYS A 65 -9.71 5.14 -2.80
C LYS A 65 -10.98 5.24 -1.95
N ILE A 66 -11.82 4.21 -1.99
CA ILE A 66 -13.07 4.15 -1.21
C ILE A 66 -12.76 4.21 0.29
N ILE A 67 -11.89 3.33 0.78
CA ILE A 67 -11.51 3.28 2.19
C ILE A 67 -10.81 4.58 2.61
N GLY A 68 -10.00 5.16 1.73
CA GLY A 68 -9.38 6.46 1.96
C GLY A 68 -10.40 7.58 2.19
N ASN A 69 -11.52 7.57 1.45
CA ASN A 69 -12.60 8.53 1.64
C ASN A 69 -13.32 8.27 2.97
N CYS A 70 -13.69 7.02 3.28
CA CYS A 70 -14.31 6.67 4.56
C CYS A 70 -13.41 7.04 5.75
N TRP A 71 -12.10 6.79 5.64
CA TRP A 71 -11.12 7.18 6.66
C TRP A 71 -11.10 8.68 6.90
N ARG A 72 -11.18 9.51 5.85
CA ARG A 72 -11.24 10.97 6.04
C ARG A 72 -12.53 11.41 6.73
N SER A 73 -13.65 10.79 6.38
CA SER A 73 -14.98 11.09 6.96
C SER A 73 -15.20 10.54 8.37
N LEU A 74 -14.33 9.64 8.87
CA LEU A 74 -14.45 9.08 10.21
C LEU A 74 -14.36 10.17 11.30
N PRO A 75 -15.22 10.10 12.33
CA PRO A 75 -15.14 10.92 13.53
C PRO A 75 -13.77 10.81 14.22
N LEU A 76 -13.33 11.91 14.82
CA LEU A 76 -12.11 11.96 15.64
C LEU A 76 -12.05 10.87 16.73
N PRO A 77 -13.11 10.59 17.52
CA PRO A 77 -13.03 9.54 18.54
C PRO A 77 -12.77 8.16 17.93
N GLU A 78 -13.37 7.85 16.79
CA GLU A 78 -13.13 6.57 16.11
C GLU A 78 -11.72 6.49 15.54
N LYS A 79 -11.22 7.57 14.91
CA LYS A 79 -9.81 7.65 14.47
C LYS A 79 -8.85 7.41 15.62
N HIS A 80 -9.13 7.98 16.79
CA HIS A 80 -8.28 7.82 17.97
C HIS A 80 -8.17 6.37 18.44
N ILE A 81 -9.23 5.57 18.31
CA ILE A 81 -9.19 4.12 18.59
C ILE A 81 -8.15 3.44 17.68
N TRP A 82 -8.16 3.75 16.39
CA TRP A 82 -7.22 3.19 15.42
C TRP A 82 -5.79 3.68 15.63
N GLU A 83 -5.61 4.94 16.01
CA GLU A 83 -4.31 5.50 16.37
C GLU A 83 -3.73 4.84 17.62
N THR A 84 -4.55 4.59 18.63
CA THR A 84 -4.15 3.88 19.85
C THR A 84 -3.72 2.45 19.51
N LYS A 85 -4.51 1.73 18.70
CA LYS A 85 -4.14 0.39 18.21
C LYS A 85 -2.83 0.41 17.41
N ALA A 86 -2.62 1.42 16.57
CA ALA A 86 -1.38 1.56 15.80
C ALA A 86 -0.16 1.84 16.69
N LYS A 87 -0.32 2.65 17.74
CA LYS A 87 0.72 2.88 18.76
C LYS A 87 1.08 1.56 19.45
N HIS A 88 0.08 0.77 19.84
CA HIS A 88 0.28 -0.56 20.43
C HIS A 88 1.03 -1.50 19.47
N ALA A 89 0.55 -1.65 18.24
CA ALA A 89 1.19 -2.50 17.23
C ALA A 89 2.64 -2.08 16.93
N LYS A 90 2.93 -0.77 16.95
CA LYS A 90 4.30 -0.25 16.82
C LYS A 90 5.17 -0.61 18.03
N ALA A 91 4.63 -0.50 19.24
CA ALA A 91 5.34 -0.87 20.47
C ALA A 91 5.63 -2.38 20.52
N GLU A 92 4.65 -3.21 20.22
CA GLU A 92 4.80 -4.67 20.14
C GLU A 92 5.83 -5.07 19.07
N HIS A 93 5.80 -4.41 17.90
CA HIS A 93 6.79 -4.65 16.87
C HIS A 93 8.20 -4.25 17.32
N LYS A 94 8.36 -3.15 18.06
CA LYS A 94 9.65 -2.73 18.60
C LYS A 94 10.17 -3.72 19.63
N LEU A 95 9.30 -4.29 20.46
CA LEU A 95 9.67 -5.31 21.43
C LEU A 95 10.08 -6.62 20.74
N LYS A 96 9.33 -7.03 19.71
CA LYS A 96 9.57 -8.28 18.97
C LYS A 96 10.79 -8.20 18.05
N TYR A 97 11.07 -7.01 17.51
CA TYR A 97 12.18 -6.77 16.59
C TYR A 97 12.97 -5.53 17.04
N PRO A 98 13.78 -5.63 18.11
CA PRO A 98 14.53 -4.51 18.66
C PRO A 98 15.53 -3.92 17.67
N ASP A 99 16.13 -4.75 16.82
CA ASP A 99 17.09 -4.34 15.78
C ASP A 99 16.41 -3.87 14.47
N TYR A 100 15.08 -3.81 14.43
CA TYR A 100 14.37 -3.41 13.23
C TYR A 100 14.64 -1.96 12.87
N LYS A 101 15.20 -1.75 11.67
CA LYS A 101 15.35 -0.42 11.06
C LYS A 101 14.73 -0.38 9.68
N PHE A 102 13.88 0.62 9.44
CA PHE A 102 13.29 0.82 8.13
C PHE A 102 14.37 1.25 7.13
N ARG A 103 14.61 0.40 6.11
CA ARG A 103 15.50 0.68 4.99
C ARG A 103 14.67 0.74 3.70
N PRO A 104 14.26 1.94 3.22
CA PRO A 104 13.54 2.06 1.97
C PRO A 104 14.45 1.64 0.82
N VAL A 105 14.05 0.62 0.07
CA VAL A 105 14.73 0.25 -1.18
C VAL A 105 14.29 1.26 -2.24
N HIS A 106 15.12 2.27 -2.50
CA HIS A 106 14.95 3.16 -3.65
C HIS A 106 15.52 2.46 -4.89
N ASN A 107 14.67 1.75 -5.61
CA ASN A 107 14.99 1.42 -7.00
C ASN A 107 14.69 2.68 -7.82
N LYS A 108 15.75 3.46 -8.08
CA LYS A 108 15.73 4.53 -9.08
C LYS A 108 15.60 3.94 -10.47
#